data_AF-W7JKI4-F1
#
_entry.id   AF-W7JKI4-F1
#
_cell.length_a   1.000
_cell.length_b   1.000
_cell.length_c   1.000
_cell.angle_alpha   90.00
_cell.angle_beta   90.00
_cell.angle_gamma   90.00
#
_symmetry.space_group_name_H-M   'P 1'
#
loop_
_entity.id
_entity.type
_entity.pdbx_description
1 polymer ?
#
loop_
_entity_poly.entity_id
_entity_poly.type
_entity_poly.pdbx_seq_one_letter_code
_entity_poly.pdbx_strand_id
1 'polypeptide(L)'
;MITIDDFINGYLQEKKYFYRKSERALPDEYNNGYIKIIVADNYDQYVYKNDMNVIVLYYAPWCGHCYKFEPVYREVGKRLNLYAAKFKNYKNDIIISKIDAVNNEIYNIHIGKNYTIK
;
A
#
# COMPACT_ATOMS: atom_id res chain seq x y z
N MET A 1 14.47 -4.53 25.00
CA MET A 1 15.50 -4.18 23.99
C MET A 1 16.24 -5.48 23.69
N ILE A 2 16.31 -5.89 22.42
CA ILE A 2 17.01 -7.14 22.02
C ILE A 2 18.52 -6.91 22.22
N THR A 3 19.21 -7.84 22.90
CA THR A 3 20.67 -7.78 23.05
C THR A 3 21.37 -8.36 21.82
N ILE A 4 22.68 -8.10 21.68
CA ILE A 4 23.50 -8.69 20.61
C ILE A 4 23.47 -10.22 20.70
N ASP A 5 23.55 -10.76 21.92
CA ASP A 5 23.50 -12.22 22.15
C ASP A 5 22.14 -12.81 21.78
N ASP A 6 21.03 -12.11 22.07
CA ASP A 6 19.69 -12.53 21.66
C ASP A 6 19.57 -12.62 20.12
N PHE A 7 20.12 -11.63 19.41
CA PHE A 7 20.13 -11.62 17.95
C PHE A 7 20.98 -12.75 17.38
N ILE A 8 22.21 -12.95 17.89
CA ILE A 8 23.12 -14.02 17.45
C ILE A 8 22.48 -15.39 17.69
N ASN A 9 21.93 -15.62 18.89
CA ASN A 9 21.27 -16.88 19.22
C ASN A 9 20.05 -17.13 18.34
N GLY A 10 19.25 -16.10 18.05
CA GLY A 10 18.13 -16.24 17.13
C GLY A 10 18.60 -16.53 15.70
N TYR A 11 19.64 -15.86 15.20
CA TYR A 11 20.21 -16.14 13.88
C TYR A 11 20.72 -17.59 13.77
N LEU A 12 21.48 -18.07 14.77
CA LEU A 12 21.98 -19.45 14.81
C LEU A 12 20.87 -20.50 14.91
N GLN A 13 19.72 -20.16 15.50
CA GLN A 13 18.53 -21.00 15.57
C GLN A 13 17.64 -20.90 14.33
N GLU A 14 18.11 -20.27 13.25
CA GLU A 14 17.33 -19.95 12.05
C GLU A 14 16.02 -19.18 12.35
N LYS A 15 15.94 -18.50 13.50
CA LYS A 15 14.84 -17.58 13.80
C LYS A 15 14.99 -16.38 12.89
N LYS A 16 14.19 -16.36 11.83
CA LYS A 16 14.14 -15.26 10.88
C LYS A 16 13.49 -14.05 11.56
N TYR A 17 14.30 -13.10 12.02
CA TYR A 17 13.84 -11.74 12.29
C TYR A 17 13.62 -11.05 10.96
N PHE A 18 12.40 -11.14 10.42
CA PHE A 18 12.03 -10.38 9.23
C PHE A 18 11.88 -8.91 9.63
N TYR A 19 12.94 -8.14 9.46
CA TYR A 19 12.82 -6.70 9.38
C TYR A 19 12.37 -6.35 7.97
N ARG A 20 11.20 -5.72 7.85
CA ARG A 20 10.67 -5.18 6.61
C ARG A 20 10.65 -3.67 6.77
N LYS A 21 11.34 -2.93 5.89
CA LYS A 21 11.27 -1.47 5.92
C LYS A 21 9.82 -1.04 5.71
N SER A 22 9.28 -0.29 6.65
CA SER A 22 7.93 0.27 6.55
C SER A 22 7.92 1.68 7.11
N GLU A 23 7.17 2.56 6.46
CA GLU A 23 6.75 3.80 7.07
C GLU A 23 5.74 3.53 8.18
N ARG A 24 5.55 4.53 9.05
CA ARG A 24 4.48 4.50 10.04
C ARG A 24 3.14 4.60 9.33
N ALA A 25 2.27 3.61 9.55
CA ALA A 25 0.89 3.65 9.06
C ALA A 25 0.16 4.88 9.60
N LEU A 26 -0.61 5.53 8.72
CA LEU A 26 -1.53 6.59 9.14
C LEU A 26 -2.69 5.98 9.93
N PRO A 27 -3.14 6.62 11.03
CA PRO A 27 -4.38 6.25 11.69
C PRO A 27 -5.57 6.28 10.72
N ASP A 28 -6.54 5.39 10.90
CA ASP A 28 -7.68 5.22 9.99
C ASP A 28 -8.47 6.51 9.78
N GLU A 29 -8.61 7.34 10.82
CA GLU A 29 -9.28 8.65 10.75
C GLU A 29 -8.69 9.58 9.68
N TYR A 30 -7.37 9.49 9.43
CA TYR A 30 -6.65 10.28 8.42
C TYR A 30 -6.54 9.56 7.07
N ASN A 31 -6.97 8.30 6.99
CA ASN A 31 -6.88 7.48 5.79
C ASN A 31 -8.24 7.28 5.11
N ASN A 32 -9.19 8.21 5.27
CA ASN A 32 -10.57 8.06 4.77
C ASN A 32 -10.86 8.72 3.41
N GLY A 33 -9.80 9.05 2.66
CA GLY A 33 -9.93 9.63 1.31
C GLY A 33 -10.32 8.62 0.23
N TYR A 34 -10.43 9.12 -1.01
CA TYR A 34 -10.66 8.32 -2.23
C TYR A 34 -9.48 7.42 -2.61
N ILE A 35 -8.31 7.64 -2.01
CA ILE A 35 -7.12 6.79 -2.15
C ILE A 35 -6.67 6.46 -0.73
N LYS A 36 -6.58 5.17 -0.41
CA LYS A 36 -5.99 4.67 0.83
C LYS A 36 -4.47 4.71 0.75
N ILE A 37 -3.81 5.29 1.73
CA ILE A 37 -2.36 5.24 1.89
C ILE A 37 -2.05 3.97 2.68
N ILE A 38 -1.31 3.06 2.06
CA ILE A 38 -0.88 1.80 2.69
C ILE A 38 0.65 1.79 2.80
N VAL A 39 1.15 1.04 3.79
CA VAL A 39 2.58 0.90 4.10
C VAL A 39 2.93 -0.59 4.12
N ALA A 40 4.22 -0.91 4.18
CA ALA A 40 4.66 -2.30 4.17
C ALA A 40 4.03 -3.14 5.30
N ASP A 41 3.88 -2.59 6.51
CA ASP A 41 3.35 -3.31 7.67
C ASP A 41 1.88 -3.73 7.53
N ASN A 42 1.05 -2.95 6.81
CA ASN A 42 -0.36 -3.26 6.59
C ASN A 42 -0.66 -3.76 5.18
N TYR A 43 0.34 -3.82 4.30
CA TYR A 43 0.21 -4.18 2.90
C TYR A 43 -0.50 -5.53 2.72
N ASP A 44 -0.04 -6.57 3.43
CA ASP A 44 -0.59 -7.92 3.25
C ASP A 44 -2.06 -7.99 3.70
N GLN A 45 -2.43 -7.24 4.73
CA GLN A 45 -3.80 -7.12 5.20
C GLN A 45 -4.68 -6.44 4.14
N TYR A 46 -4.21 -5.32 3.59
CA TYR A 46 -4.96 -4.56 2.59
C TYR A 46 -4.99 -5.17 1.20
N VAL A 47 -4.00 -5.97 0.80
CA VAL A 47 -3.88 -6.45 -0.58
C VAL A 47 -4.24 -7.92 -0.70
N TYR A 48 -3.86 -8.75 0.28
CA TYR A 48 -4.02 -10.21 0.17
C TYR A 48 -5.08 -10.79 1.13
N LYS A 49 -5.32 -10.15 2.28
CA LYS A 49 -6.21 -10.67 3.33
C LYS A 49 -7.48 -9.84 3.50
N ASN A 50 -8.13 -9.50 2.40
CA ASN A 50 -9.41 -8.78 2.39
C ASN A 50 -10.31 -9.28 1.25
N ASP A 51 -11.61 -9.04 1.36
CA ASP A 51 -12.62 -9.51 0.40
C ASP A 51 -12.88 -8.53 -0.77
N MET A 52 -12.07 -7.48 -0.89
CA MET A 52 -12.25 -6.41 -1.87
C MET A 52 -11.19 -6.50 -2.97
N ASN A 53 -11.53 -6.02 -4.16
CA ASN A 53 -10.56 -5.84 -5.23
C ASN A 53 -9.68 -4.64 -4.90
N VAL A 54 -8.36 -4.80 -4.89
CA VAL A 54 -7.45 -3.71 -4.49
C VAL A 54 -6.55 -3.34 -5.64
N ILE A 55 -6.57 -2.05 -6.00
CA ILE A 55 -5.65 -1.46 -6.96
C ILE A 55 -4.63 -0.66 -6.18
N VAL A 56 -3.35 -0.92 -6.45
CA VAL A 56 -2.23 -0.26 -5.76
C VAL A 56 -1.40 0.53 -6.76
N LEU A 57 -1.26 1.84 -6.50
CA LEU A 57 -0.28 2.69 -7.15
C LEU A 57 1.05 2.64 -6.38
N TYR A 58 2.06 2.01 -6.98
CA TYR A 58 3.45 2.02 -6.49
C TYR A 58 4.14 3.25 -7.05
N TYR A 59 4.57 4.17 -6.19
CA TYR A 59 5.19 5.43 -6.60
C TYR A 59 6.46 5.73 -5.81
N ALA A 60 7.20 6.75 -6.26
CA ALA A 60 8.29 7.37 -5.52
C ALA A 60 7.99 8.87 -5.33
N PRO A 61 8.30 9.50 -4.19
CA PRO A 61 7.88 10.88 -3.91
C PRO A 61 8.55 11.93 -4.81
N TRP A 62 9.69 11.61 -5.41
CA TRP A 62 10.41 12.46 -6.38
C TRP A 62 10.08 12.16 -7.85
N CYS A 63 9.18 11.20 -8.11
CA CYS A 63 8.84 10.79 -9.47
C CYS A 63 7.87 11.80 -10.13
N GLY A 64 8.39 12.61 -11.06
CA GLY A 64 7.57 13.59 -11.79
C GLY A 64 6.40 12.99 -12.60
N HIS A 65 6.56 11.78 -13.14
CA HIS A 65 5.47 11.05 -13.81
C HIS A 65 4.35 10.67 -12.83
N CYS A 66 4.72 10.30 -11.61
CA CYS A 66 3.80 9.90 -10.55
C CYS A 66 3.00 11.11 -10.05
N TYR A 67 3.67 12.25 -9.86
CA TYR A 67 3.03 13.51 -9.48
C TYR A 67 1.96 13.94 -10.50
N LYS A 68 2.27 13.85 -11.81
CA LYS A 68 1.31 14.16 -12.87
C LYS A 68 0.13 13.18 -12.92
N PHE A 69 0.33 11.92 -12.50
CA PHE A 69 -0.68 10.89 -12.53
C PHE A 69 -1.61 10.90 -11.31
N GLU A 70 -1.12 11.32 -10.14
CA GLU A 70 -1.90 11.30 -8.88
C GLU A 70 -3.28 11.99 -8.97
N PRO A 71 -3.45 13.16 -9.61
CA PRO A 71 -4.77 13.79 -9.76
C PRO A 71 -5.76 12.91 -10.52
N VAL A 72 -5.30 12.23 -11.58
CA VAL A 72 -6.13 11.33 -12.39
C VAL A 72 -6.51 10.10 -11.57
N TYR A 73 -5.55 9.53 -10.85
CA TYR A 73 -5.78 8.36 -9.99
C TYR A 73 -6.78 8.66 -8.86
N ARG A 74 -6.73 9.87 -8.29
CA ARG A 74 -7.69 10.34 -7.28
C ARG A 74 -9.09 10.51 -7.85
N GLU A 75 -9.21 11.02 -9.06
CA GLU A 75 -10.49 11.18 -9.75
C GLU A 75 -11.15 9.82 -10.04
N VAL A 76 -10.37 8.77 -10.34
CA VAL A 76 -10.89 7.41 -10.47
C VAL A 76 -11.56 6.96 -9.17
N GLY A 77 -10.88 7.04 -8.02
CA GLY A 77 -11.46 6.66 -6.73
C GLY A 77 -12.72 7.47 -6.39
N LYS A 78 -12.73 8.77 -6.71
CA LYS A 78 -13.92 9.62 -6.54
C LYS A 78 -15.09 9.14 -7.40
N ARG A 79 -14.87 8.84 -8.68
CA ARG A 79 -15.93 8.40 -9.59
C ARG A 79 -16.51 7.04 -9.19
N LEU A 80 -15.68 6.09 -8.77
CA LEU A 80 -16.15 4.79 -8.29
C LEU A 80 -17.09 4.95 -7.09
N ASN A 81 -16.75 5.82 -6.13
CA ASN A 81 -17.63 6.14 -5.01
C ASN A 81 -18.94 6.80 -5.44
N LEU A 82 -18.90 7.76 -6.38
CA LEU A 82 -20.09 8.42 -6.91
C LEU A 82 -21.01 7.45 -7.66
N TYR A 83 -20.44 6.50 -8.39
CA TYR A 83 -21.22 5.47 -9.08
C TYR A 83 -21.92 4.54 -8.11
N ALA A 84 -21.28 4.19 -6.99
CA ALA A 84 -21.90 3.42 -5.89
C ALA A 84 -23.12 4.13 -5.29
N ALA A 85 -23.02 5.44 -5.11
CA ALA A 85 -24.13 6.24 -4.61
C ALA A 85 -25.28 6.38 -5.63
N LYS A 86 -24.97 6.41 -6.93
CA LYS A 86 -25.93 6.68 -8.00
C LYS A 86 -26.67 5.43 -8.49
N PHE A 87 -25.98 4.29 -8.62
CA PHE A 87 -26.50 3.11 -9.29
C PHE A 87 -26.74 1.99 -8.27
N LYS A 88 -28.01 1.68 -7.99
CA LYS A 88 -28.42 0.66 -7.00
C LYS A 88 -27.84 -0.74 -7.24
N ASN A 89 -27.49 -1.07 -8.49
CA ASN A 89 -26.93 -2.37 -8.88
C ASN A 89 -25.39 -2.36 -8.94
N TYR A 90 -24.74 -1.23 -8.63
CA TYR A 90 -23.29 -1.14 -8.58
C TYR A 90 -22.84 -1.08 -7.12
N LYS A 91 -22.19 -2.15 -6.67
CA LYS A 91 -21.48 -2.19 -5.39
C LYS A 91 -20.05 -1.76 -5.66
N ASN A 92 -19.56 -0.72 -4.97
CA ASN A 92 -18.14 -0.44 -5.00
C ASN A 92 -17.40 -1.47 -4.14
N ASP A 93 -16.85 -2.47 -4.80
CA ASP A 93 -16.02 -3.53 -4.23
C ASP A 93 -14.52 -3.30 -4.49
N ILE A 94 -14.15 -2.08 -4.90
CA ILE A 94 -12.78 -1.70 -5.24
C ILE A 94 -12.19 -0.75 -4.19
N ILE A 95 -11.01 -1.09 -3.69
CA ILE A 95 -10.15 -0.21 -2.90
C ILE A 95 -9.08 0.38 -3.82
N ILE A 96 -9.07 1.70 -3.93
CA ILE A 96 -7.98 2.44 -4.58
C ILE A 96 -6.95 2.80 -3.52
N SER A 97 -5.69 2.44 -3.75
CA SER A 97 -4.63 2.63 -2.76
C SER A 97 -3.31 3.08 -3.38
N LYS A 98 -2.42 3.65 -2.57
CA LYS A 98 -1.06 4.00 -2.98
C LYS A 98 -0.05 3.67 -1.90
N ILE A 99 1.17 3.35 -2.33
CA ILE A 99 2.31 3.06 -1.46
C ILE A 99 3.57 3.72 -2.00
N ASP A 100 4.33 4.35 -1.11
CA ASP A 100 5.68 4.81 -1.42
C ASP A 100 6.60 3.58 -1.48
N ALA A 101 6.94 3.17 -2.69
CA ALA A 101 7.76 1.99 -2.96
C ALA A 101 9.24 2.18 -2.59
N VAL A 102 9.66 3.39 -2.23
CA VAL A 102 11.04 3.65 -1.80
C VAL A 102 11.16 3.58 -0.29
N ASN A 103 10.12 3.98 0.42
CA ASN A 103 10.09 3.96 1.89
C ASN A 103 9.44 2.72 2.48
N ASN A 104 8.87 1.85 1.66
CA ASN A 104 8.27 0.59 2.07
C ASN A 104 8.81 -0.57 1.22
N GLU A 105 9.30 -1.62 1.88
CA GLU A 105 9.73 -2.85 1.21
C GLU A 105 8.53 -3.70 0.81
N ILE A 106 8.49 -4.14 -0.44
CA ILE A 106 7.36 -4.90 -1.01
C ILE A 106 7.94 -6.11 -1.72
N TYR A 107 7.52 -7.30 -1.31
CA TYR A 107 7.98 -8.55 -1.90
C TYR A 107 7.11 -8.96 -3.08
N ASN A 108 7.65 -9.78 -3.98
CA ASN A 108 6.93 -10.42 -5.08
C ASN A 108 6.32 -9.48 -6.12
N ILE A 109 6.74 -8.20 -6.14
CA ILE A 109 6.29 -7.22 -7.12
C ILE A 109 7.51 -6.59 -7.79
N HIS A 110 7.59 -6.74 -9.11
CA HIS A 110 8.51 -5.96 -9.92
C HIS A 110 7.95 -4.54 -10.11
N ILE A 111 8.67 -3.55 -9.56
CA ILE A 111 8.35 -2.13 -9.68
C ILE A 111 9.30 -1.53 -10.71
N GLY A 112 8.75 -1.00 -11.80
CA GLY A 112 9.52 -0.41 -12.88
C GLY A 112 10.14 0.95 -12.50
N LYS A 113 10.86 1.56 -13.46
CA LYS A 113 11.45 2.91 -13.29
C LYS A 113 10.42 4.04 -13.13
N ASN A 114 9.17 3.82 -13.53
CA ASN A 114 8.04 4.73 -13.39
C ASN A 114 7.03 4.17 -12.38
N TYR A 115 5.92 4.88 -12.15
CA TYR A 115 4.83 4.30 -11.36
C TYR A 115 4.38 2.96 -11.95
N THR A 116 4.05 2.04 -11.06
CA THR A 116 3.47 0.73 -11.41
C THR A 116 2.06 0.67 -10.83
N ILE A 117 1.13 0.08 -11.56
CA ILE A 117 -0.24 -0.17 -11.08
C ILE A 117 -0.48 -1.67 -11.17
N LYS A 118 -0.91 -2.27 -10.07
CA LYS A 118 -1.35 -3.68 -10.01
C LYS A 118 -2.62 -3.80 -9.20
#